data_AF-W0ACJ9-F1
#
_entry.id   AF-W0ACJ9-F1
#
_cell.length_a   1.000
_cell.length_b   1.000
_cell.length_c   1.000
_cell.angle_alpha   90.00
_cell.angle_beta   90.00
_cell.angle_gamma   90.00
#
_symmetry.space_group_name_H-M   'P 1'
#
loop_
_entity.id
_entity.type
_entity.pdbx_description
1 polymer ?
#
loop_
_entity_poly.entity_id
_entity_poly.type
_entity_poly.pdbx_seq_one_letter_code
_entity_poly.pdbx_strand_id
1 'polypeptide(L)'
;MRLKLPLGRRALLIAAFVAALIITFPMRLALGAIGLDDSGFSAREVRGSVWFGGLTEARVGTIPLGDVGASLSPVQLLVGRARVDLDGEGPDGVHGAVGISRNSFGIDDVTAKLQAGSSFAPLPLSTIDLTDLSVRYADGQCQRASGRVRANLEGALAGVRLGGGLTGNARCEGGALLLPLVGESGMEQVMLRIREGGRFTADIAVRQGDGPGFSQTIQGRL
;
A
#
# COMPACT_ATOMS: atom_id res chain seq x y z
N MET A 1 28.85 -30.73 -41.33
CA MET A 1 27.49 -31.10 -40.85
C MET A 1 26.63 -29.85 -40.76
N ARG A 2 25.62 -29.69 -41.62
CA ARG A 2 24.64 -28.59 -41.52
C ARG A 2 23.43 -29.12 -40.76
N LEU A 3 23.30 -28.76 -39.47
CA LEU A 3 22.06 -29.03 -38.73
C LEU A 3 20.93 -28.19 -39.32
N LYS A 4 20.16 -28.78 -40.23
CA LYS A 4 18.81 -28.30 -40.55
C LYS A 4 17.94 -28.59 -39.33
N LEU A 5 17.96 -27.71 -38.33
CA LEU A 5 16.97 -27.80 -37.28
C LEU A 5 15.60 -27.51 -37.92
N PRO A 6 14.63 -28.43 -37.86
CA PRO A 6 13.28 -28.15 -38.32
C PRO A 6 12.78 -26.95 -37.51
N LEU A 7 12.11 -26.01 -38.18
CA LEU A 7 11.63 -24.76 -37.60
C LEU A 7 10.88 -24.99 -36.27
N GLY A 8 10.18 -26.14 -36.14
CA GLY A 8 9.53 -26.58 -34.91
C GLY A 8 10.48 -26.86 -33.73
N ARG A 9 11.66 -27.44 -33.93
CA ARG A 9 12.61 -27.72 -32.84
C ARG A 9 13.29 -26.45 -32.34
N ARG A 10 13.57 -25.48 -33.23
CA ARG A 10 14.03 -24.15 -32.84
C ARG A 10 12.94 -23.38 -32.09
N ALA A 11 11.71 -23.41 -32.59
CA ALA A 11 10.57 -22.77 -31.93
C ALA A 11 10.33 -23.35 -30.52
N LEU A 12 10.41 -24.67 -30.36
CA LEU A 12 10.31 -25.33 -29.05
C LEU A 12 11.44 -24.93 -28.10
N LEU A 13 12.68 -24.85 -28.58
CA LEU A 13 13.81 -24.39 -27.77
C LEU A 13 13.66 -22.91 -27.37
N ILE A 14 13.21 -22.05 -28.30
CA ILE A 14 12.94 -20.64 -28.00
C ILE A 14 11.80 -20.52 -26.99
N ALA A 15 10.71 -21.26 -27.17
CA ALA A 15 9.60 -21.26 -26.22
C ALA A 15 10.02 -21.77 -24.84
N ALA A 16 10.80 -22.84 -24.76
CA ALA A 16 11.34 -23.36 -23.51
C ALA A 16 12.31 -22.38 -22.85
N PHE A 17 13.15 -21.69 -23.64
CA PHE A 17 14.06 -20.66 -23.15
C PHE A 17 13.31 -19.45 -22.59
N VAL A 18 12.30 -18.95 -23.31
CA VAL A 18 11.44 -17.85 -22.85
C VAL A 18 10.66 -18.25 -21.59
N ALA A 19 10.10 -19.46 -21.56
CA ALA A 19 9.45 -19.99 -20.37
C ALA A 19 10.42 -20.07 -19.17
N ALA A 20 11.64 -20.56 -19.40
CA ALA A 20 12.67 -20.60 -18.36
C ALA A 20 13.04 -19.21 -17.85
N LEU A 21 13.14 -18.20 -18.73
CA LEU A 21 13.39 -16.81 -18.33
C LEU A 21 12.24 -16.22 -17.51
N ILE A 22 10.98 -16.51 -17.86
CA ILE A 22 9.81 -16.03 -17.11
C ILE A 22 9.75 -16.71 -15.73
N ILE A 23 9.97 -18.03 -15.68
CA ILE A 23 9.94 -18.81 -14.43
C ILE A 23 11.11 -18.40 -13.51
N THR A 24 12.30 -18.14 -14.06
CA THR A 24 13.47 -17.75 -13.27
C THR A 24 13.67 -16.24 -13.20
N PHE A 25 12.66 -15.45 -13.58
CA PHE A 25 12.80 -14.00 -13.68
C PHE A 25 13.21 -13.40 -12.33
N PRO A 26 14.42 -12.82 -12.22
CA PRO A 26 14.96 -12.38 -10.94
C PRO A 26 14.25 -11.11 -10.49
N MET A 27 13.84 -11.09 -9.22
CA MET A 27 13.09 -9.99 -8.62
C MET A 27 13.80 -8.63 -8.78
N ARG A 28 15.14 -8.63 -8.70
CA ARG A 28 15.96 -7.44 -8.85
C ARG A 28 15.74 -6.70 -10.18
N LEU A 29 15.53 -7.43 -11.28
CA LEU A 29 15.26 -6.81 -12.58
C LEU A 29 13.84 -6.23 -12.63
N ALA A 30 12.87 -6.89 -11.97
CA ALA A 30 11.50 -6.40 -11.88
C ALA A 30 11.43 -5.09 -11.09
N LEU A 31 12.09 -5.02 -9.93
CA LEU A 31 12.09 -3.84 -9.06
C LEU A 31 12.70 -2.62 -9.77
N GLY A 32 13.84 -2.80 -10.45
CA GLY A 32 14.48 -1.73 -11.22
C GLY A 32 13.63 -1.27 -12.43
N ALA A 33 12.89 -2.19 -13.06
CA ALA A 33 12.00 -1.83 -14.18
C ALA A 33 10.76 -1.02 -13.75
N ILE A 34 10.32 -1.16 -12.49
CA ILE A 34 9.19 -0.42 -11.92
C ILE A 34 9.64 0.94 -11.37
N GLY A 35 10.95 1.23 -11.33
CA GLY A 35 11.48 2.49 -10.83
C GLY A 35 11.32 2.66 -9.32
N LEU A 36 11.26 1.55 -8.56
CA LEU A 36 11.11 1.60 -7.11
C LEU A 36 12.28 2.31 -6.41
N ASP A 37 13.44 2.38 -7.06
CA ASP A 37 14.63 3.10 -6.59
C ASP A 37 14.35 4.61 -6.39
N ASP A 38 13.50 5.21 -7.22
CA ASP A 38 13.13 6.64 -7.14
C ASP A 38 12.05 6.91 -6.09
N SER A 39 11.34 5.86 -5.64
CA SER A 39 10.25 5.96 -4.65
C SER A 39 10.73 5.85 -3.20
N GLY A 40 12.05 5.83 -2.97
CA GLY A 40 12.65 5.73 -1.64
C GLY A 40 12.59 4.31 -1.03
N PHE A 41 12.24 3.30 -1.82
CA PHE A 41 12.29 1.90 -1.41
C PHE A 41 13.74 1.41 -1.38
N SER A 42 14.18 0.85 -0.26
CA SER A 42 15.50 0.22 -0.14
C SER A 42 15.39 -1.08 0.65
N ALA A 43 16.16 -2.08 0.27
CA ALA A 43 16.30 -3.33 1.02
C ALA A 43 17.78 -3.68 1.07
N ARG A 44 18.25 -4.24 2.21
CA ARG A 44 19.64 -4.68 2.32
C ARG A 44 19.93 -5.85 1.39
N GLU A 45 18.96 -6.75 1.27
CA GLU A 45 19.09 -7.91 0.41
C GLU A 45 17.76 -8.28 -0.25
N VAL A 46 17.83 -8.64 -1.53
CA VAL A 46 16.71 -9.13 -2.33
C VAL A 46 17.08 -10.53 -2.79
N ARG A 47 16.37 -11.54 -2.31
CA ARG A 47 16.60 -12.96 -2.67
C ARG A 47 15.40 -13.54 -3.41
N GLY A 48 15.66 -14.53 -4.23
CA GLY A 48 14.62 -15.31 -4.90
C GLY A 48 14.18 -14.76 -6.27
N SER A 49 13.18 -15.43 -6.83
CA SER A 49 12.53 -15.04 -8.09
C SER A 49 11.34 -14.13 -7.80
N VAL A 50 10.78 -13.48 -8.82
CA VAL A 50 9.53 -12.68 -8.65
C VAL A 50 8.38 -13.49 -8.05
N TRP A 51 8.39 -14.82 -8.18
CA TRP A 51 7.36 -15.72 -7.66
C TRP A 51 7.51 -16.02 -6.17
N PHE A 52 8.74 -15.97 -5.65
CA PHE A 52 9.09 -16.30 -4.27
C PHE A 52 10.23 -15.37 -3.84
N GLY A 53 9.92 -14.08 -3.73
CA GLY A 53 10.87 -13.05 -3.36
C GLY A 53 10.93 -12.87 -1.85
N GLY A 54 12.13 -12.70 -1.32
CA GLY A 54 12.35 -12.31 0.08
C GLY A 54 13.17 -11.02 0.13
N LEU A 55 12.67 -10.04 0.87
CA LEU A 55 13.32 -8.76 1.10
C LEU A 55 13.79 -8.73 2.55
N THR A 56 15.09 -8.59 2.77
CA THR A 56 15.68 -8.49 4.12
C THR A 56 15.95 -7.02 4.45
N GLU A 57 15.50 -6.58 5.63
CA GLU A 57 15.55 -5.20 6.11
C GLU A 57 15.02 -4.18 5.08
N ALA A 58 13.83 -4.42 4.56
CA ALA A 58 13.14 -3.48 3.69
C ALA A 58 12.79 -2.18 4.43
N ARG A 59 12.88 -1.07 3.71
CA ARG A 59 12.58 0.29 4.17
C ARG A 59 11.92 1.06 3.04
N VAL A 60 10.92 1.88 3.36
CA VAL A 60 10.34 2.86 2.43
C VAL A 60 10.55 4.24 3.03
N GLY A 61 11.42 5.04 2.40
CA GLY A 61 11.86 6.32 2.93
C GLY A 61 12.51 6.15 4.30
N THR A 62 11.84 6.66 5.34
CA THR A 62 12.28 6.57 6.74
C THR A 62 11.60 5.45 7.53
N ILE A 63 10.64 4.72 6.94
CA ILE A 63 9.82 3.73 7.63
C ILE A 63 10.47 2.34 7.48
N PRO A 64 10.93 1.71 8.58
CA PRO A 64 11.42 0.34 8.53
C PRO A 64 10.24 -0.62 8.39
N LEU A 65 10.26 -1.41 7.31
CA LEU A 65 9.29 -2.49 7.08
C LEU A 65 9.78 -3.83 7.65
N GLY A 66 11.09 -3.98 7.84
CA GLY A 66 11.68 -5.23 8.35
C GLY A 66 11.83 -6.27 7.25
N ASP A 67 11.75 -7.55 7.63
CA ASP A 67 11.84 -8.65 6.69
C ASP A 67 10.46 -8.94 6.09
N VAL A 68 10.37 -8.87 4.76
CA VAL A 68 9.11 -8.96 4.02
C VAL A 68 9.26 -9.95 2.86
N GLY A 69 8.44 -10.99 2.85
CA GLY A 69 8.18 -11.83 1.70
C GLY A 69 7.33 -11.08 0.67
N ALA A 70 7.72 -11.12 -0.60
CA ALA A 70 6.97 -10.53 -1.70
C ALA A 70 6.90 -11.53 -2.86
N SER A 71 5.68 -11.91 -3.25
CA SER A 71 5.46 -12.94 -4.27
C SER A 71 4.45 -12.48 -5.30
N LEU A 72 4.82 -12.55 -6.58
CA LEU A 72 3.92 -12.29 -7.69
C LEU A 72 3.04 -13.52 -7.95
N SER A 73 1.73 -13.35 -8.05
CA SER A 73 0.80 -14.45 -8.32
C SER A 73 0.82 -14.84 -9.81
N PRO A 74 1.24 -16.07 -10.18
CA PRO A 74 1.28 -16.52 -11.58
C PRO A 74 -0.11 -16.61 -12.20
N VAL A 75 -1.08 -17.08 -11.42
CA VAL A 75 -2.47 -17.25 -11.87
C VAL A 75 -3.10 -15.90 -12.20
N GLN A 76 -2.82 -14.88 -11.39
CA GLN A 76 -3.32 -13.53 -11.63
C GLN A 76 -2.68 -12.93 -12.90
N LEU A 77 -1.39 -13.19 -13.12
CA LEU A 77 -0.69 -12.69 -14.30
C LEU A 77 -1.26 -13.29 -15.60
N LEU A 78 -1.63 -14.57 -15.58
CA LEU A 78 -2.28 -15.26 -16.71
C LEU A 78 -3.63 -14.64 -17.08
N VAL A 79 -4.37 -14.08 -16.12
CA VAL A 79 -5.62 -13.34 -16.39
C VAL A 79 -5.39 -11.85 -16.64
N GLY A 80 -4.13 -11.43 -16.84
CA GLY A 80 -3.77 -10.04 -17.16
C GLY A 80 -3.73 -9.09 -15.96
N ARG A 81 -3.55 -9.62 -14.74
CA ARG A 81 -3.47 -8.83 -13.50
C ARG A 81 -2.14 -9.12 -12.78
N ALA A 82 -1.35 -8.09 -12.51
CA ALA A 82 -0.20 -8.22 -11.64
C ALA A 82 -0.66 -8.14 -10.19
N ARG A 83 -0.56 -9.23 -9.43
CA ARG A 83 -0.82 -9.23 -7.98
C ARG A 83 0.44 -9.63 -7.25
N VAL A 84 0.85 -8.81 -6.30
CA VAL A 84 1.99 -9.07 -5.41
C VAL A 84 1.44 -9.26 -4.00
N ASP A 85 1.59 -10.47 -3.47
CA ASP A 85 1.26 -10.79 -2.08
C ASP A 85 2.49 -10.49 -1.20
N LEU A 86 2.24 -9.77 -0.09
CA LEU A 86 3.22 -9.30 0.88
C LEU A 86 2.99 -10.03 2.21
N ASP A 87 4.05 -10.56 2.78
CA ASP A 87 4.00 -11.30 4.05
C ASP A 87 5.22 -10.92 4.90
N GLY A 88 5.02 -10.04 5.88
CA GLY A 88 6.05 -9.58 6.81
C GLY A 88 6.18 -10.51 8.01
N GLU A 89 7.39 -10.66 8.53
CA GLU A 89 7.60 -11.49 9.72
C GLU A 89 7.36 -10.67 11.02
N GLY A 90 6.62 -11.25 11.96
CA GLY A 90 6.41 -10.69 13.30
C GLY A 90 5.10 -9.90 13.50
N PRO A 91 4.82 -9.44 14.73
CA PRO A 91 3.52 -8.84 15.10
C PRO A 91 3.29 -7.44 14.52
N ASP A 92 4.34 -6.74 14.13
CA ASP A 92 4.27 -5.45 13.42
C ASP A 92 4.53 -5.61 11.91
N GLY A 93 4.54 -6.85 11.41
CA GLY A 93 4.75 -7.19 10.01
C GLY A 93 3.63 -6.67 9.11
N VAL A 94 3.95 -6.48 7.83
CA VAL A 94 2.99 -6.08 6.80
C VAL A 94 2.46 -7.33 6.09
N HIS A 95 1.16 -7.57 6.19
CA HIS A 95 0.48 -8.63 5.45
C HIS A 95 -0.53 -8.03 4.49
N GLY A 96 -0.73 -8.67 3.33
CA GLY A 96 -1.77 -8.31 2.38
C GLY A 96 -1.31 -8.45 0.94
N ALA A 97 -1.99 -7.78 0.01
CA ALA A 97 -1.56 -7.81 -1.38
C ALA A 97 -1.85 -6.51 -2.12
N VAL A 98 -1.05 -6.26 -3.15
CA VAL A 98 -1.21 -5.15 -4.07
C VAL A 98 -1.52 -5.70 -5.47
N GLY A 99 -2.58 -5.21 -6.08
CA GLY A 99 -3.06 -5.63 -7.39
C GLY A 99 -3.09 -4.48 -8.39
N ILE A 100 -2.54 -4.71 -9.58
CA ILE A 100 -2.50 -3.74 -10.68
C ILE A 100 -2.95 -4.43 -11.98
N SER A 101 -3.82 -3.78 -12.73
CA SER A 101 -4.23 -4.18 -14.08
C SER A 101 -4.24 -2.96 -15.01
N ARG A 102 -4.66 -3.12 -16.27
CA ARG A 102 -4.73 -2.00 -17.24
C ARG A 102 -5.59 -0.83 -16.76
N ASN A 103 -6.67 -1.12 -16.05
CA ASN A 103 -7.70 -0.14 -15.68
C ASN A 103 -8.04 -0.19 -14.19
N SER A 104 -7.36 -1.02 -13.41
CA SER A 104 -7.62 -1.15 -11.99
C SER A 104 -6.34 -1.19 -11.18
N PHE A 105 -6.44 -0.61 -9.98
CA PHE A 105 -5.40 -0.62 -8.99
C PHE A 105 -6.06 -0.85 -7.63
N GLY A 106 -5.44 -1.64 -6.78
CA GLY A 106 -5.98 -1.85 -5.46
C GLY A 106 -5.04 -2.57 -4.53
N ILE A 107 -5.47 -2.62 -3.28
CA ILE A 107 -4.89 -3.41 -2.22
C ILE A 107 -5.98 -4.32 -1.67
N ASP A 108 -5.61 -5.54 -1.29
CA ASP A 108 -6.53 -6.53 -0.73
C ASP A 108 -5.95 -7.02 0.61
N ASP A 109 -6.80 -7.02 1.63
CA ASP A 109 -6.57 -7.57 2.98
C ASP A 109 -5.26 -7.09 3.63
N VAL A 110 -4.98 -5.79 3.51
CA VAL A 110 -3.78 -5.20 4.10
C VAL A 110 -3.95 -5.01 5.60
N THR A 111 -3.12 -5.73 6.35
CA THR A 111 -2.95 -5.58 7.79
C THR A 111 -1.50 -5.20 8.06
N ALA A 112 -1.30 -4.01 8.62
CA ALA A 112 0.02 -3.43 8.79
C ALA A 112 0.00 -2.44 9.95
N LYS A 113 1.12 -2.35 10.67
CA LYS A 113 1.32 -1.37 11.72
C LYS A 113 2.51 -0.49 11.37
N LEU A 114 2.21 0.72 10.90
CA LEU A 114 3.21 1.65 10.38
C LEU A 114 3.58 2.66 11.47
N GLN A 115 4.87 2.79 11.76
CA GLN A 115 5.36 3.88 12.60
C GLN A 115 5.41 5.15 11.76
N ALA A 116 4.57 6.13 12.10
CA ALA A 116 4.43 7.38 11.34
C ALA A 116 5.68 8.27 11.46
N GLY A 117 6.44 8.13 12.56
CA GLY A 117 7.71 8.83 12.77
C GLY A 117 7.59 10.36 12.62
N SER A 118 8.70 11.04 12.32
CA SER A 118 8.72 12.49 12.09
C SER A 118 8.16 12.92 10.73
N SER A 119 7.78 11.96 9.86
CA SER A 119 7.36 12.20 8.48
C SER A 119 6.04 12.97 8.37
N PHE A 120 5.21 12.97 9.42
CA PHE A 120 3.92 13.65 9.46
C PHE A 120 3.93 14.94 10.29
N ALA A 121 5.11 15.48 10.64
CA ALA A 121 5.21 16.75 11.33
C ALA A 121 4.44 17.85 10.58
N PRO A 122 3.65 18.70 11.27
CA PRO A 122 3.57 18.87 12.73
C PRO A 122 2.54 17.96 13.45
N LEU A 123 1.87 17.02 12.77
CA LEU A 123 0.92 16.10 13.40
C LEU A 123 1.68 15.06 14.26
N PRO A 124 1.37 14.93 15.57
CA PRO A 124 2.03 13.98 16.46
C PRO A 124 1.45 12.58 16.28
N LEU A 125 1.53 12.04 15.06
CA LEU A 125 1.13 10.66 14.77
C LEU A 125 2.25 9.72 15.24
N SER A 126 1.93 8.76 16.11
CA SER A 126 2.90 7.74 16.52
C SER A 126 2.82 6.53 15.59
N THR A 127 1.63 5.97 15.44
CA THR A 127 1.38 4.73 14.71
C THR A 127 0.10 4.79 13.90
N ILE A 128 0.09 4.10 12.77
CA ILE A 128 -1.07 3.88 11.92
C ILE A 128 -1.28 2.37 11.83
N ASP A 129 -2.38 1.90 12.41
CA ASP A 129 -2.79 0.51 12.36
C ASP A 129 -3.82 0.34 11.23
N LEU A 130 -3.53 -0.58 10.33
CA LEU A 130 -4.40 -1.02 9.26
C LEU A 130 -4.86 -2.44 9.60
N THR A 131 -6.16 -2.69 9.49
CA THR A 131 -6.73 -4.02 9.74
C THR A 131 -7.67 -4.39 8.61
N ASP A 132 -7.30 -5.45 7.89
CA ASP A 132 -8.05 -6.01 6.76
C ASP A 132 -8.46 -4.94 5.72
N LEU A 133 -7.56 -3.99 5.47
CA LEU A 133 -7.82 -2.88 4.57
C LEU A 133 -7.78 -3.38 3.12
N SER A 134 -8.93 -3.34 2.47
CA SER A 134 -9.08 -3.65 1.05
C SER A 134 -9.63 -2.42 0.33
N VAL A 135 -8.95 -1.96 -0.71
CA VAL A 135 -9.40 -0.84 -1.55
C VAL A 135 -9.17 -1.18 -3.01
N ARG A 136 -10.18 -1.00 -3.85
CA ARG A 136 -10.10 -1.23 -5.30
C ARG A 136 -10.63 -0.04 -6.06
N TYR A 137 -9.75 0.55 -6.85
CA TYR A 137 -10.06 1.51 -7.89
C TYR A 137 -10.16 0.79 -9.23
N ALA A 138 -11.18 1.13 -10.01
CA ALA A 138 -11.30 0.70 -11.39
C ALA A 138 -11.92 1.84 -12.22
N ASP A 139 -11.34 2.07 -13.41
CA ASP A 139 -11.66 3.19 -14.29
C ASP A 139 -11.62 4.55 -13.56
N GLY A 140 -10.63 4.69 -12.68
CA GLY A 140 -10.40 5.88 -11.88
C GLY A 140 -11.38 6.18 -10.76
N GLN A 141 -12.24 5.21 -10.43
CA GLN A 141 -13.22 5.35 -9.35
C GLN A 141 -13.04 4.26 -8.31
N CYS A 142 -13.17 4.62 -7.04
CA CYS A 142 -13.27 3.69 -5.92
C CYS A 142 -14.54 2.86 -6.10
N GLN A 143 -14.39 1.57 -6.39
CA GLN A 143 -15.51 0.63 -6.53
C GLN A 143 -15.74 -0.17 -5.25
N ARG A 144 -14.67 -0.51 -4.53
CA ARG A 144 -14.75 -1.26 -3.27
C ARG A 144 -13.76 -0.72 -2.26
N ALA A 145 -14.21 -0.53 -1.04
CA ALA A 145 -13.35 -0.25 0.09
C ALA A 145 -13.95 -0.86 1.35
N SER A 146 -13.12 -1.51 2.16
CA SER A 146 -13.49 -2.12 3.44
C SER A 146 -12.26 -2.23 4.33
N GLY A 147 -12.48 -2.50 5.61
CA GLY A 147 -11.43 -2.60 6.61
C GLY A 147 -11.39 -1.39 7.52
N ARG A 148 -10.52 -1.45 8.53
CA ARG A 148 -10.40 -0.47 9.59
C ARG A 148 -9.04 0.21 9.54
N VAL A 149 -9.05 1.50 9.79
CA VAL A 149 -7.83 2.30 9.98
C VAL A 149 -7.91 2.96 11.34
N ARG A 150 -6.82 2.86 12.11
CA ARG A 150 -6.64 3.55 13.38
C ARG A 150 -5.34 4.34 13.32
N ALA A 151 -5.45 5.65 13.54
CA ALA A 151 -4.32 6.54 13.66
C ALA A 151 -4.16 6.90 15.14
N ASN A 152 -3.05 6.51 15.75
CA ASN A 152 -2.75 6.85 17.14
C ASN A 152 -1.95 8.16 17.18
N LEU A 153 -2.45 9.09 17.98
CA LEU A 153 -1.80 10.38 18.21
C LEU A 153 -1.12 10.32 19.58
N GLU A 154 0.16 10.69 19.63
CA GLU A 154 0.93 10.77 20.87
C GLU A 154 1.52 12.17 21.01
N GLY A 155 0.84 13.02 21.78
CA GLY A 155 1.38 14.33 22.13
C GLY A 155 0.32 15.42 22.25
N ALA A 156 0.76 16.65 22.04
CA ALA A 156 -0.11 17.82 22.06
C ALA A 156 -0.07 18.54 20.71
N LEU A 157 -1.23 18.83 20.14
CA LEU A 157 -1.36 19.77 19.01
C LEU A 157 -1.80 21.11 19.57
N ALA A 158 -1.03 22.17 19.26
CA ALA A 158 -1.36 23.54 19.66
C ALA A 158 -1.67 23.71 21.17
N GLY A 159 -0.95 22.98 22.04
CA GLY A 159 -1.14 23.02 23.50
C GLY A 159 -2.29 22.17 24.05
N VAL A 160 -3.06 21.50 23.19
CA VAL A 160 -4.13 20.57 23.59
C VAL A 160 -3.57 19.14 23.61
N ARG A 161 -3.65 18.46 24.76
CA ARG A 161 -3.29 17.03 24.85
C ARG A 161 -4.31 16.21 24.08
N LEU A 162 -3.90 15.64 22.97
CA LEU A 162 -4.69 14.70 22.20
C LEU A 162 -4.48 13.33 22.82
N GLY A 163 -5.39 12.95 23.72
CA GLY A 163 -5.43 11.60 24.26
C GLY A 163 -6.38 10.76 23.42
N GLY A 164 -5.83 9.88 22.58
CA GLY A 164 -6.63 8.87 21.89
C GLY A 164 -6.21 8.61 20.44
N GLY A 165 -6.75 7.52 19.90
CA GLY A 165 -6.64 7.21 18.49
C GLY A 165 -7.87 7.67 17.72
N LEU A 166 -7.69 8.13 16.49
CA LEU A 166 -8.76 8.32 15.53
C LEU A 166 -9.00 6.98 14.82
N THR A 167 -10.22 6.46 14.86
CA THR A 167 -10.55 5.18 14.20
C THR A 167 -11.68 5.36 13.20
N GLY A 168 -11.60 4.67 12.07
CA GLY A 168 -12.63 4.71 11.03
C GLY A 168 -12.62 3.48 10.14
N ASN A 169 -13.73 3.25 9.43
CA ASN A 169 -13.84 2.18 8.45
C ASN A 169 -13.79 2.77 7.03
N ALA A 170 -12.95 2.18 6.19
CA ALA A 170 -12.83 2.58 4.79
C ALA A 170 -14.09 2.23 4.01
N ARG A 171 -14.57 3.16 3.17
CA ARG A 171 -15.73 2.97 2.29
C ARG A 171 -15.59 3.79 1.02
N CYS A 172 -16.18 3.35 -0.08
CA CYS A 172 -16.24 4.17 -1.29
C CYS A 172 -17.49 5.05 -1.26
N GLU A 173 -17.33 6.32 -1.64
CA GLU A 173 -18.44 7.27 -1.80
C GLU A 173 -18.11 8.24 -2.94
N GLY A 174 -19.05 8.40 -3.89
CA GLY A 174 -18.87 9.32 -5.02
C GLY A 174 -17.61 9.03 -5.87
N GLY A 175 -17.24 7.76 -6.01
CA GLY A 175 -16.03 7.33 -6.74
C GLY A 175 -14.71 7.63 -6.03
N ALA A 176 -14.74 8.11 -4.78
CA ALA A 176 -13.55 8.33 -3.95
C ALA A 176 -13.54 7.35 -2.77
N LEU A 177 -12.34 7.03 -2.30
CA LEU A 177 -12.16 6.36 -1.00
C LEU A 177 -12.40 7.38 0.10
N LEU A 178 -13.27 7.02 1.04
CA LEU A 178 -13.67 7.86 2.16
C LEU A 178 -13.33 7.12 3.46
N LEU A 179 -12.52 7.77 4.30
CA LEU A 179 -12.09 7.32 5.61
C LEU A 179 -12.62 8.32 6.65
N PRO A 180 -13.77 8.04 7.28
CA PRO A 180 -14.31 8.84 8.36
C PRO A 180 -13.64 8.39 9.66
N LEU A 181 -12.60 9.09 10.07
CA LEU A 181 -11.89 8.81 11.31
C LEU A 181 -12.51 9.64 12.45
N VAL A 182 -12.82 8.99 13.57
CA VAL A 182 -13.44 9.64 14.73
C VAL A 182 -12.62 9.32 15.97
N GLY A 183 -12.41 10.32 16.82
CA GLY A 183 -11.73 10.17 18.10
C GLY A 183 -12.59 9.43 19.12
N GLU A 184 -11.98 8.88 20.16
CA GLU A 184 -12.68 8.14 21.21
C GLU A 184 -13.74 8.98 21.93
N SER A 185 -13.52 10.30 22.03
CA SER A 185 -14.46 11.25 22.62
C SER A 185 -15.63 11.61 21.70
N GLY A 186 -15.53 11.30 20.39
CA GLY A 186 -16.47 11.77 19.36
C GLY A 186 -16.40 13.26 19.05
N MET A 187 -15.51 14.01 19.72
CA MET A 187 -15.30 15.44 19.52
C MET A 187 -14.41 15.71 18.31
N GLU A 188 -13.39 14.87 18.08
CA GLU A 188 -12.50 14.95 16.92
C GLU A 188 -13.03 14.08 15.78
N GLN A 189 -13.20 14.69 14.61
CA GLN A 189 -13.62 14.01 13.38
C GLN A 189 -12.70 14.44 12.25
N VAL A 190 -12.19 13.47 11.50
CA VAL A 190 -11.39 13.70 10.30
C VAL A 190 -12.00 12.90 9.17
N MET A 191 -12.51 13.60 8.17
CA MET A 191 -13.03 12.99 6.95
C MET A 191 -11.95 13.05 5.88
N LEU A 192 -11.26 11.93 5.66
CA LEU A 192 -10.27 11.82 4.60
C LEU A 192 -10.91 11.27 3.33
N ARG A 193 -10.79 12.01 2.23
CA ARG A 193 -11.27 11.62 0.91
C ARG A 193 -10.08 11.51 -0.05
N ILE A 194 -9.84 10.33 -0.58
CA ILE A 194 -8.74 10.03 -1.50
C ILE A 194 -9.33 9.65 -2.86
N ARG A 195 -8.82 10.27 -3.93
CA ARG A 195 -9.16 9.95 -5.32
C ARG A 195 -8.01 9.24 -6.00
N GLU A 196 -8.27 8.68 -7.18
CA GLU A 196 -7.22 8.16 -8.04
C GLU A 196 -6.14 9.22 -8.32
N GLY A 197 -4.89 8.78 -8.35
CA GLY A 197 -3.71 9.61 -8.57
C GLY A 197 -3.21 10.34 -7.32
N GLY A 198 -3.55 9.86 -6.12
CA GLY A 198 -3.00 10.34 -4.85
C GLY A 198 -3.55 11.68 -4.38
N ARG A 199 -4.50 12.29 -5.09
CA ARG A 199 -5.15 13.53 -4.62
C ARG A 199 -6.02 13.24 -3.41
N PHE A 200 -5.80 13.98 -2.34
CA PHE A 200 -6.56 13.83 -1.11
C PHE A 200 -7.12 15.16 -0.60
N THR A 201 -8.21 15.05 0.15
CA THR A 201 -8.83 16.13 0.91
C THR A 201 -9.13 15.62 2.30
N ALA A 202 -8.67 16.30 3.32
CA ALA A 202 -8.94 15.99 4.72
C ALA A 202 -9.76 17.13 5.33
N ASP A 203 -11.00 16.84 5.69
CA ASP A 203 -11.84 17.78 6.42
C ASP A 203 -11.75 17.44 7.91
N ILE A 204 -11.15 18.33 8.68
CA ILE A 204 -10.96 18.19 10.12
C ILE A 204 -12.06 19.01 10.80
N ALA A 205 -12.71 18.42 11.79
CA ALA A 205 -13.67 19.08 12.66
C ALA A 205 -13.40 18.67 14.11
N VAL A 206 -13.29 19.66 14.99
CA VAL A 206 -13.17 19.47 16.44
C VAL A 206 -14.30 20.22 17.11
N ARG A 207 -15.22 19.48 17.72
CA ARG A 207 -16.31 20.06 18.51
C ARG A 207 -15.78 20.36 19.92
N GLN A 208 -16.00 21.58 20.40
CA GLN A 208 -15.71 21.93 21.80
C GLN A 208 -17.04 22.17 22.51
N GLY A 209 -17.45 21.27 23.41
CA GLY A 209 -18.63 21.41 24.29
C GLY A 209 -19.67 22.46 23.86
N ASP A 210 -19.79 23.53 24.66
CA ASP A 210 -20.72 24.66 24.45
C ASP A 210 -20.10 25.84 23.66
N GLY A 211 -18.96 25.63 22.98
CA GLY A 211 -18.21 26.66 22.26
C GLY A 211 -18.21 26.48 20.73
N PRO A 212 -17.73 27.47 19.96
CA PRO A 212 -17.57 27.33 18.51
C PRO A 212 -16.53 26.25 18.21
N GLY A 213 -16.95 25.23 17.45
CA GLY A 213 -16.06 24.17 16.97
C GLY A 213 -15.05 24.69 15.95
N PHE A 214 -13.91 24.00 15.85
CA PHE A 214 -12.91 24.26 14.82
C PHE A 214 -13.18 23.38 13.60
N SER A 215 -13.10 23.93 12.39
CA SER A 215 -13.09 23.14 11.16
C SER A 215 -12.08 23.69 10.16
N GLN A 216 -11.33 22.78 9.53
CA GLN A 216 -10.32 23.10 8.54
C GLN A 216 -10.28 22.02 7.46
N THR A 217 -10.23 22.44 6.20
CA THR A 217 -10.01 21.55 5.06
C THR A 217 -8.56 21.65 4.60
N ILE A 218 -7.89 20.51 4.48
CA ILE A 218 -6.52 20.37 3.96
C ILE A 218 -6.60 19.60 2.65
N GLN A 219 -5.85 20.02 1.64
CA GLN A 219 -5.79 19.34 0.34
C GLN A 219 -4.34 19.14 -0.08
N GLY A 220 -4.07 18.03 -0.76
CA GLY A 220 -2.73 17.70 -1.22
C GLY A 220 -2.69 16.55 -2.20
N ARG A 221 -1.48 16.08 -2.50
CA ARG A 221 -1.18 14.90 -3.31
C ARG A 221 -0.15 14.05 -2.56
N LEU A 222 -0.42 12.76 -2.45
CA LEU A 222 0.50 11.73 -1.95
C LEU A 222 1.60 11.43 -2.96
#